data_AF-A2DIP5-F1
#
_entry.id   AF-A2DIP5-F1
#
_cell.length_a   1.000
_cell.length_b   1.000
_cell.length_c   1.000
_cell.angle_alpha   90.00
_cell.angle_beta   90.00
_cell.angle_gamma   90.00
#
_symmetry.space_group_name_H-M   'P 1'
#
loop_
_entity.id
_entity.type
_entity.pdbx_description
1 polymer ?
#
loop_
_entity_poly.entity_id
_entity_poly.type
_entity_poly.pdbx_seq_one_letter_code
_entity_poly.pdbx_strand_id
1 'polypeptide(L)' 'MGEFKPILDSSAKKVVYLAVSILAVFCVVAFFLYENKSKRNFFTEVILAVGSACSLGTAIFFALVKADVVL' A
#
# COMPACT_ATOMS: atom_id res chain seq x y z
N MET A 1 15.63 22.38 -22.35
CA MET A 1 15.07 21.07 -21.95
C MET A 1 15.21 20.98 -20.44
N GLY A 2 14.10 20.89 -19.70
CA GLY A 2 14.18 20.81 -18.23
C GLY A 2 14.69 19.44 -17.81
N GLU A 3 15.67 19.40 -16.90
CA GLU A 3 16.18 18.14 -16.34
C GLU A 3 15.06 17.43 -15.58
N PHE A 4 14.90 16.12 -15.84
CA PHE A 4 13.96 15.29 -15.11
C PHE A 4 14.41 15.16 -13.66
N LYS A 5 13.66 15.78 -12.75
CA LYS A 5 13.93 15.68 -11.32
C LYS A 5 13.00 14.60 -10.73
N PRO A 6 13.54 13.47 -10.23
CA PRO A 6 12.71 12.42 -9.67
C PRO A 6 11.93 12.95 -8.47
N ILE A 7 10.66 12.59 -8.38
CA ILE A 7 9.75 13.02 -7.30
C ILE A 7 10.23 12.49 -5.92
N LEU A 8 10.89 11.34 -5.92
CA LEU A 8 11.44 10.71 -4.71
C LEU A 8 12.93 10.44 -4.87
N ASP A 9 13.71 10.96 -3.93
CA ASP A 9 15.12 10.61 -3.77
C ASP A 9 15.29 9.13 -3.39
N SER A 10 16.44 8.54 -3.74
CA SER A 10 16.70 7.11 -3.55
C SER A 10 16.65 6.68 -2.07
N SER A 11 17.03 7.58 -1.15
CA SER A 11 16.89 7.38 0.29
C SER A 11 15.42 7.36 0.73
N ALA A 12 14.62 8.31 0.23
CA ALA A 12 13.20 8.44 0.52
C ALA A 12 12.40 7.25 0.00
N LYS A 13 12.75 6.67 -1.16
CA LYS A 13 12.10 5.47 -1.71
C LYS A 13 12.12 4.28 -0.74
N LYS A 14 13.24 4.04 -0.06
CA LYS A 14 13.37 2.91 0.90
C LYS A 14 12.47 3.10 2.13
N VAL A 15 12.42 4.32 2.65
CA VAL A 15 11.60 4.68 3.81
C VAL A 15 10.11 4.59 3.44
N VAL A 16 9.73 5.16 2.30
CA VAL A 16 8.35 5.10 1.78
C VAL A 16 7.93 3.65 1.54
N TYR A 17 8.77 2.84 0.91
CA TYR A 17 8.49 1.42 0.69
C TYR A 17 8.21 0.69 2.01
N LEU A 18 9.07 0.89 3.02
CA LEU A 18 8.90 0.25 4.32
C LEU A 18 7.60 0.69 4.99
N ALA A 19 7.33 2.00 5.01
CA ALA A 19 6.13 2.56 5.61
C ALA A 19 4.84 2.05 4.93
N VAL A 20 4.82 2.05 3.60
CA VAL A 20 3.68 1.55 2.80
C VAL A 20 3.49 0.05 3.00
N SER A 21 4.57 -0.73 3.10
CA SER A 21 4.49 -2.18 3.33
C SER A 21 3.87 -2.49 4.69
N ILE A 22 4.29 -1.79 5.75
CA ILE A 22 3.71 -1.95 7.09
C ILE A 22 2.23 -1.56 7.08
N LEU A 23 1.90 -0.43 6.43
CA LEU A 23 0.52 0.03 6.30
C LEU A 23 -0.36 -0.97 5.55
N ALA A 24 0.14 -1.54 4.45
CA ALA A 24 -0.58 -2.55 3.66
C ALA A 24 -0.91 -3.79 4.49
N VAL A 25 0.08 -4.32 5.23
CA VAL A 25 -0.15 -5.47 6.12
C VAL A 25 -1.21 -5.13 7.17
N PHE A 26 -1.10 -3.95 7.80
CA PHE A 26 -2.06 -3.52 8.82
C PHE A 26 -3.49 -3.40 8.27
N CYS A 27 -3.66 -2.76 7.11
CA CYS A 27 -4.97 -2.62 6.46
C CYS A 27 -5.58 -3.98 6.10
N VAL A 28 -4.79 -4.87 5.49
CA VAL A 28 -5.25 -6.21 5.09
C VAL A 28 -5.65 -7.04 6.32
N VAL A 29 -4.85 -7.02 7.39
CA VAL A 29 -5.18 -7.71 8.65
C VAL A 29 -6.46 -7.13 9.26
N ALA A 30 -6.59 -5.79 9.30
CA ALA A 30 -7.79 -5.13 9.81
C ALA A 30 -9.05 -5.49 9.01
N PHE A 31 -8.93 -5.59 7.68
CA PHE A 31 -10.02 -6.04 6.81
C PHE A 31 -10.44 -7.47 7.12
N PHE A 32 -9.50 -8.42 7.20
CA PHE A 32 -9.83 -9.81 7.55
C PHE A 32 -10.37 -9.98 8.97
N LEU A 33 -9.89 -9.18 9.93
CA LEU A 33 -10.46 -9.16 11.28
C LEU A 33 -11.89 -8.61 11.30
N TYR A 34 -12.19 -7.63 10.43
CA TYR A 34 -13.53 -7.08 10.30
C TYR A 34 -14.50 -8.08 9.65
N GLU A 35 -14.04 -8.79 8.61
CA GLU A 35 -14.80 -9.86 7.93
C GLU A 35 -15.30 -10.94 8.91
N ASN A 36 -14.53 -11.22 9.97
CA ASN A 36 -14.86 -12.22 11.00
C ASN A 36 -15.86 -11.74 12.07
N LYS A 37 -16.35 -10.49 12.01
CA LYS A 37 -17.31 -9.99 13.01
C LYS A 37 -18.74 -10.42 12.69
N SER A 38 -19.52 -10.80 13.72
CA SER A 38 -20.96 -11.14 13.56
C SER A 38 -21.85 -9.96 13.15
N LYS A 39 -21.43 -8.71 13.40
CA LYS A 39 -22.16 -7.51 12.98
C LYS A 39 -21.28 -6.70 12.05
N ARG A 40 -21.66 -6.66 10.78
CA ARG A 40 -20.92 -5.96 9.73
C ARG A 40 -21.76 -4.84 9.13
N ASN A 41 -21.08 -3.77 8.75
CA ASN A 41 -21.63 -2.61 8.08
C ASN A 41 -20.96 -2.52 6.72
N PHE A 42 -21.78 -2.56 5.67
CA PHE A 42 -21.35 -2.49 4.28
C PHE A 42 -20.41 -1.31 4.01
N PHE A 43 -20.70 -0.12 4.55
CA PHE A 43 -19.83 1.05 4.34
C PHE A 43 -18.43 0.86 4.94
N THR A 44 -18.34 0.25 6.11
CA THR A 44 -17.05 -0.03 6.75
C THR A 44 -16.27 -1.10 5.97
N GLU A 45 -16.95 -2.11 5.43
CA GLU A 45 -16.32 -3.10 4.56
C GLU A 45 -15.71 -2.46 3.32
N VAL A 46 -16.48 -1.62 2.62
CA VAL A 46 -16.00 -0.94 1.41
C VAL A 46 -14.78 -0.08 1.73
N ILE A 47 -14.80 0.68 2.82
CA ILE A 47 -13.66 1.53 3.22
C ILE A 47 -12.42 0.66 3.51
N LEU A 48 -12.58 -0.42 4.28
CA LEU A 48 -11.47 -1.30 4.61
C LEU A 48 -10.94 -2.06 3.38
N ALA A 49 -11.82 -2.50 2.49
CA ALA A 49 -11.47 -3.18 1.25
C ALA A 49 -10.70 -2.25 0.31
N VAL A 50 -11.21 -1.03 0.06
CA VAL A 50 -10.56 -0.04 -0.79
C VAL A 50 -9.22 0.39 -0.18
N GLY A 51 -9.17 0.66 1.12
CA GLY A 51 -7.94 1.01 1.82
C GLY A 51 -6.88 -0.10 1.74
N SER A 52 -7.31 -1.35 1.89
CA SER A 52 -6.42 -2.52 1.77
C SER A 52 -5.93 -2.71 0.34
N ALA A 53 -6.80 -2.58 -0.66
CA ALA A 53 -6.43 -2.71 -2.08
C ALA A 53 -5.44 -1.62 -2.50
N CYS A 54 -5.68 -0.36 -2.13
CA CYS A 54 -4.80 0.75 -2.46
C CYS A 54 -3.42 0.62 -1.78
N SER A 55 -3.39 0.29 -0.49
CA SER A 55 -2.13 0.14 0.24
C SER A 55 -1.32 -1.06 -0.24
N LEU A 56 -1.97 -2.21 -0.47
CA LEU A 56 -1.33 -3.41 -1.00
C LEU A 56 -0.81 -3.21 -2.42
N GLY A 57 -1.63 -2.62 -3.31
CA GLY A 57 -1.22 -2.33 -4.69
C GLY A 57 -0.01 -1.40 -4.74
N THR A 58 0.01 -0.37 -3.89
CA THR A 58 1.16 0.54 -3.78
C THR A 58 2.40 -0.18 -3.24
N ALA A 59 2.25 -1.04 -2.22
CA ALA A 59 3.35 -1.83 -1.68
C ALA A 59 3.96 -2.77 -2.74
N ILE A 60 3.11 -3.46 -3.50
CA ILE A 60 3.53 -4.35 -4.60
C ILE A 60 4.25 -3.55 -5.69
N PHE A 61 3.72 -2.39 -6.09
CA PHE A 61 4.37 -1.53 -7.07
C PHE A 61 5.79 -1.14 -6.64
N PHE A 62 5.96 -0.64 -5.41
CA PHE A 62 7.29 -0.31 -4.91
C PHE A 62 8.19 -1.53 -4.71
N ALA A 63 7.63 -2.71 -4.38
CA ALA A 63 8.39 -3.95 -4.31
C ALA A 63 8.96 -4.34 -5.69
N LEU A 64 8.14 -4.23 -6.74
CA LEU A 64 8.53 -4.51 -8.12
C LEU A 64 9.58 -3.52 -8.64
N VAL A 65 9.42 -2.24 -8.32
CA VAL A 65 10.42 -1.19 -8.63
C VAL A 65 11.73 -1.46 -7.89
N LYS A 66 11.67 -1.91 -6.63
CA LYS A 66 12.88 -2.25 -5.86
C LYS A 66 13.57 -3.52 -6.39
N ALA A 67 12.80 -4.46 -6.92
CA ALA A 67 13.31 -5.70 -7.48
C ALA A 67 13.83 -5.54 -8.94
N ASP A 68 13.83 -4.31 -9.48
CA ASP A 68 14.17 -4.00 -10.87
C ASP A 68 13.35 -4.82 -11.89
N VAL A 69 12.15 -5.28 -11.50
CA VAL A 69 11.22 -6.03 -12.36
C VAL A 69 10.42 -5.07 -13.23
N VAL A 70 10.10 -3.90 -12.67
CA VAL A 70 9.37 -2.82 -13.36
C VAL A 70 10.29 -1.61 -13.38
N LEU A 71 11.16 -1.59 -14.40
CA LEU A 71 11.95 -0.44 -14.84
C LEU A 71 12.42 -0.69 -16.29
#